data_AF-A0A6L5GD38-F1
#
_entry.id   AF-A0A6L5GD38-F1
#
_cell.length_a   1.000
_cell.length_b   1.000
_cell.length_c   1.000
_cell.angle_alpha   90.00
_cell.angle_beta   90.00
_cell.angle_gamma   90.00
#
_symmetry.space_group_name_H-M   'P 1'
#
loop_
_entity.id
_entity.type
_entity.pdbx_description
1 polymer ?
#
loop_
_entity_poly.entity_id
_entity_poly.type
_entity_poly.pdbx_seq_one_letter_code
_entity_poly.pdbx_strand_id
1 'polypeptide(L)' 'RARVLAASGRPAILVDDVVTTGATLRAAALALRAAGVEVPAAIAVAAA' A
#
# COMPACT_ATOMS: atom_id res chain seq x y z
N ARG A 1 -5.11 -10.72 7.12
CA ARG A 1 -3.81 -10.16 6.65
C ARG A 1 -3.64 -8.71 7.09
N ALA A 2 -4.51 -7.76 6.70
CA ALA A 2 -4.41 -6.35 7.15
C ALA A 2 -4.42 -6.15 8.68
N ARG A 3 -5.27 -6.87 9.43
CA ARG A 3 -5.25 -6.86 10.91
C ARG A 3 -3.92 -7.30 11.54
N VAL A 4 -3.23 -8.26 10.91
CA VAL A 4 -1.93 -8.76 11.40
C VAL A 4 -0.84 -7.70 11.18
N LEU A 5 -0.88 -7.04 10.01
CA LEU A 5 -0.03 -5.88 9.72
C LEU A 5 -0.29 -4.73 10.71
N ALA A 6 -1.55 -4.41 10.97
CA ALA A 6 -1.91 -3.37 11.94
C ALA A 6 -1.42 -3.72 13.35
N ALA A 7 -1.60 -4.97 13.79
CA ALA A 7 -1.09 -5.44 15.07
C ALA A 7 0.44 -5.40 15.21
N SER A 8 1.17 -5.36 14.09
CA SER A 8 2.64 -5.23 14.11
C SER A 8 3.12 -3.81 14.44
N GLY A 9 2.25 -2.80 14.31
CA GLY A 9 2.59 -1.38 14.51
C GLY A 9 3.60 -0.81 13.50
N ARG A 10 3.98 -1.59 12.46
CA ARG A 10 4.96 -1.17 11.46
C ARG A 10 4.25 -0.54 10.25
N PRO A 11 4.80 0.55 9.68
CA PRO A 11 4.28 1.10 8.44
C PRO A 11 4.48 0.12 7.27
N ALA A 12 3.61 0.20 6.27
CA ALA A 12 3.66 -0.61 5.06
C ALA A 12 3.90 0.27 3.83
N ILE A 13 4.93 -0.05 3.04
CA ILE A 13 5.11 0.52 1.71
C ILE A 13 4.40 -0.39 0.71
N LEU A 14 3.55 0.19 -0.14
CA LEU A 14 2.95 -0.55 -1.25
C LEU A 14 3.96 -0.68 -2.37
N VAL A 15 4.04 -1.87 -2.96
CA VAL A 15 4.90 -2.15 -4.11
C VAL A 15 4.02 -2.74 -5.21
N ASP A 16 4.13 -2.16 -6.40
CA ASP A 16 3.53 -2.69 -7.64
C ASP A 16 4.61 -2.82 -8.72
N ASP A 17 4.33 -3.53 -9.80
CA ASP A 17 5.23 -3.55 -10.95
C ASP A 17 5.05 -2.30 -11.82
N VAL A 18 3.81 -1.89 -12.10
CA VAL A 18 3.50 -0.73 -12.94
C VAL A 18 2.42 0.16 -12.33
N VAL A 19 2.60 1.47 -12.44
CA VAL A 19 1.53 2.45 -12.17
C VAL A 19 1.09 3.05 -13.50
N THR A 20 -0.20 2.94 -13.78
CA THR A 20 -0.86 3.74 -14.82
C THR A 20 -1.52 4.96 -14.17
N THR A 21 -2.81 4.87 -13.83
CA THR A 21 -3.56 5.93 -13.13
C THR A 21 -3.34 5.92 -11.61
N GLY A 22 -2.77 4.84 -11.08
CA GLY A 22 -2.61 4.64 -9.64
C GLY A 22 -3.91 4.33 -8.88
N ALA A 23 -5.03 4.11 -9.57
CA ALA A 23 -6.31 3.80 -8.92
C ALA A 23 -6.22 2.54 -8.04
N THR A 24 -5.52 1.50 -8.50
CA THR A 24 -5.29 0.26 -7.75
C THR A 24 -4.52 0.50 -6.46
N LEU A 25 -3.35 1.15 -6.53
CA LEU A 25 -2.54 1.51 -5.36
C LEU A 25 -3.29 2.41 -4.38
N ARG A 26 -4.09 3.36 -4.88
CA ARG A 26 -4.92 4.23 -4.03
C ARG A 26 -5.99 3.43 -3.28
N ALA A 27 -6.67 2.50 -3.96
CA ALA A 27 -7.66 1.64 -3.31
C ALA A 27 -7.03 0.76 -2.23
N ALA A 28 -5.85 0.19 -2.51
CA ALA A 28 -5.09 -0.61 -1.54
C ALA A 28 -4.66 0.22 -0.32
N ALA A 29 -4.15 1.44 -0.54
CA ALA A 29 -3.76 2.35 0.53
C ALA A 29 -4.95 2.70 1.43
N LEU A 30 -6.12 3.00 0.85
CA LEU A 30 -7.33 3.29 1.60
C LEU A 30 -7.80 2.10 2.44
N ALA A 31 -7.78 0.89 1.87
CA ALA A 31 -8.16 -0.32 2.59
C ALA A 31 -7.24 -0.63 3.78
N LEU A 32 -5.93 -0.44 3.61
CA LEU A 32 -4.94 -0.64 4.68
C LEU A 32 -5.06 0.43 5.78
N ARG A 33 -5.24 1.69 5.40
CA ARG A 33 -5.46 2.80 6.34
C ARG A 33 -6.74 2.60 7.15
N ALA A 34 -7.83 2.16 6.51
CA ALA A 34 -9.07 1.81 7.21
C ALA A 34 -8.90 0.64 8.20
N ALA A 35 -7.91 -0.23 7.98
CA ALA A 35 -7.55 -1.29 8.89
C ALA A 35 -6.55 -0.87 9.99
N GLY A 36 -6.16 0.41 10.05
CA GLY A 36 -5.22 0.95 11.03
C GLY A 36 -3.73 0.81 10.67
N VAL A 37 -3.42 0.52 9.41
CA VAL A 37 -2.03 0.43 8.92
C VAL A 37 -1.58 1.78 8.38
N GLU A 38 -0.43 2.28 8.82
CA GLU A 38 0.20 3.45 8.22
C GLU A 38 0.80 3.08 6.85
N VAL A 39 0.45 3.83 5.80
CA VAL A 39 0.96 3.63 4.44
C VAL A 39 1.64 4.90 3.95
N PRO A 40 2.94 5.11 4.26
CA PRO A 40 3.63 6.37 3.97
C PRO A 40 3.95 6.56 2.48
N ALA A 41 4.07 5.46 1.71
CA ALA A 41 4.45 5.51 0.31
C ALA A 41 3.91 4.33 -0.49
N ALA A 42 3.86 4.52 -1.82
CA ALA A 42 3.71 3.47 -2.81
C ALA A 42 4.80 3.63 -3.87
N ILE A 43 5.40 2.51 -4.31
CA ILE A 43 6.50 2.48 -5.27
C ILE A 43 6.13 1.49 -6.37
N ALA A 44 6.49 1.80 -7.62
CA ALA A 44 6.48 0.80 -8.68
C ALA A 44 7.77 0.81 -9.48
N VAL A 45 8.11 -0.36 -10.00
CA VAL A 45 9.31 -0.57 -10.82
C VAL A 45 8.91 -0.70 -12.28
N ALA A 46 8.73 0.45 -12.94
CA ALA A 46 8.48 0.49 -14.37
C ALA A 46 9.80 0.51 -15.14
N ALA A 47 10.03 -0.50 -15.99
CA ALA A 47 11.11 -0.52 -16.97
C ALA A 47 10.58 -0.06 -18.33
N ALA A 48 11.39 0.71 -19.06
CA ALA A 48 11.08 1.24 -20.40
C ALA A 48 11.70 0.39 -21.51
#